data_AF-A0A7Y4RA68-F1
#
_entry.id   AF-A0A7Y4RA68-F1
#
_cell.length_a   1.000
_cell.length_b   1.000
_cell.length_c   1.000
_cell.angle_alpha   90.00
_cell.angle_beta   90.00
_cell.angle_gamma   90.00
#
_symmetry.space_group_name_H-M   'P 1'
#
loop_
_entity.id
_entity.type
_entity.pdbx_description
1 polymer ?
#
loop_
_entity_poly.entity_id
_entity_poly.type
_entity_poly.pdbx_seq_one_letter_code
_entity_poly.pdbx_strand_id
1 'polypeptide(L)'
;MSTLIQMYVPGTPVSFRAKRDLVHAWRQKVGDVARKLVAEPIEEDDLVVRITHFYRCPPRCDADNMSKPICDALSRIAYFDDRQIVECTSRRIPLGRAFRLGGMPHELAVALCEGDEFVYIQISRARMESWHIWNPQPALAWT
;
A
#
# COMPACT_ATOMS: atom_id res chain seq x y z
N MET A 1 -11.56 9.99 2.79
CA MET A 1 -10.80 8.95 3.52
C MET A 1 -9.85 9.67 4.45
N SER A 2 -9.93 9.46 5.76
CA SER A 2 -8.92 10.01 6.68
C SER A 2 -7.71 9.09 6.66
N THR A 3 -6.55 9.61 6.27
CA THR A 3 -5.32 8.81 6.26
C THR A 3 -4.74 8.77 7.66
N LEU A 4 -4.41 7.57 8.13
CA LEU A 4 -3.83 7.33 9.46
C LEU A 4 -2.31 7.37 9.42
N ILE A 5 -1.73 6.64 8.47
CA ILE A 5 -0.27 6.53 8.30
C ILE A 5 0.07 6.79 6.84
N GLN A 6 1.13 7.57 6.63
CA GLN A 6 1.77 7.76 5.32
C GLN A 6 3.27 7.61 5.52
N MET A 7 3.90 6.81 4.67
CA MET A 7 5.35 6.60 4.74
C MET A 7 5.96 6.30 3.39
N TYR A 8 7.24 6.63 3.28
CA TYR A 8 8.07 6.39 2.12
C TYR A 8 9.20 5.43 2.51
N VAL A 9 9.37 4.37 1.71
CA VAL A 9 10.43 3.38 1.89
C VAL A 9 11.34 3.45 0.68
N PRO A 10 12.57 3.96 0.81
CA PRO A 10 13.51 4.02 -0.32
C PRO A 10 13.82 2.64 -0.89
N GLY A 11 14.05 2.55 -2.19
CA GLY A 11 14.48 1.33 -2.89
C GLY A 11 13.36 0.50 -3.50
N THR A 12 13.78 -0.58 -4.16
CA THR A 12 12.90 -1.45 -4.96
C THR A 12 12.29 -2.55 -4.09
N PRO A 13 10.95 -2.74 -4.12
CA PRO A 13 10.31 -3.84 -3.42
C PRO A 13 10.64 -5.18 -4.06
N VAL A 14 10.50 -6.24 -3.27
CA VAL A 14 10.73 -7.62 -3.70
C VAL A 14 9.44 -8.41 -3.74
N SER A 15 9.36 -9.38 -4.66
CA SER A 15 8.27 -10.36 -4.67
C SER A 15 8.30 -11.22 -3.41
N PHE A 16 7.14 -11.60 -2.86
CA PHE A 16 7.06 -12.59 -1.78
C PHE A 16 7.65 -13.95 -2.15
N ARG A 17 7.80 -14.23 -3.46
CA ARG A 17 8.42 -15.45 -4.00
C ARG A 17 9.94 -15.32 -4.19
N ALA A 18 10.53 -14.17 -3.88
CA ALA A 18 11.97 -13.97 -3.99
C ALA A 18 12.72 -14.81 -2.95
N LYS A 19 14.06 -14.82 -3.04
CA LYS A 19 14.91 -15.45 -2.04
C LYS A 19 14.59 -14.92 -0.65
N ARG A 20 14.51 -15.83 0.33
CA ARG A 20 14.13 -15.54 1.71
C ARG A 20 14.92 -14.36 2.30
N ASP A 21 16.23 -14.29 2.08
CA ASP A 21 17.07 -13.20 2.61
C ASP A 21 16.72 -11.83 2.03
N LEU A 22 16.35 -11.76 0.75
CA LEU A 22 15.91 -10.51 0.12
C LEU A 22 14.56 -10.06 0.69
N VAL A 23 13.64 -11.00 0.90
CA VAL A 23 12.34 -10.74 1.54
C VAL A 23 12.55 -10.23 2.96
N HIS A 24 13.44 -10.86 3.74
CA HIS A 24 13.75 -10.42 5.10
C HIS A 24 14.40 -9.04 5.14
N ALA A 25 15.40 -8.78 4.30
CA ALA A 25 16.06 -7.47 4.24
C ALA A 25 15.08 -6.36 3.87
N TRP A 26 14.18 -6.63 2.90
CA TRP A 26 13.12 -5.68 2.54
C TRP A 26 12.13 -5.46 3.70
N ARG A 27 11.69 -6.53 4.36
CA ARG A 27 10.80 -6.44 5.53
C ARG A 27 11.41 -5.63 6.67
N GLN A 28 12.70 -5.84 6.96
CA GLN A 28 13.41 -5.05 7.96
C GLN A 28 13.41 -3.57 7.59
N LYS A 29 13.74 -3.23 6.34
CA LYS A 29 13.73 -1.84 5.87
C LYS A 29 12.37 -1.17 6.03
N VAL A 30 11.29 -1.84 5.63
CA VAL A 30 9.91 -1.35 5.80
C VAL A 30 9.58 -1.16 7.28
N GLY A 31 9.89 -2.16 8.12
CA GLY A 31 9.65 -2.10 9.55
C GLY A 31 10.42 -0.98 10.25
N ASP A 32 11.67 -0.74 9.86
CA ASP A 32 12.51 0.32 10.44
C ASP A 32 11.99 1.72 10.10
N VAL A 33 11.43 1.91 8.90
CA VAL A 33 10.72 3.15 8.55
C VAL A 33 9.45 3.28 9.39
N ALA A 34 8.64 2.22 9.48
CA ALA A 34 7.38 2.25 10.20
C ALA A 34 7.57 2.55 11.70
N ARG A 35 8.55 1.93 12.37
CA ARG A 35 8.84 2.16 13.80
C ARG A 35 9.26 3.60 14.12
N LYS A 36 9.74 4.37 13.14
CA LYS A 36 10.07 5.80 13.34
C LYS A 36 8.81 6.68 13.33
N LEU A 37 7.74 6.21 12.71
CA LEU A 37 6.52 6.98 12.46
C LEU A 37 5.37 6.54 13.37
N VAL A 38 5.36 5.27 13.77
CA VAL A 38 4.28 4.65 14.53
C VAL A 38 4.73 4.46 15.97
N ALA A 39 4.12 5.21 16.89
CA ALA A 39 4.32 5.03 18.33
C ALA A 39 3.60 3.78 18.83
N GLU A 40 2.35 3.59 18.40
CA GLU A 40 1.49 2.46 18.78
C GLU A 40 0.71 1.94 17.56
N PRO A 41 0.45 0.63 17.45
CA PRO A 41 -0.33 0.08 16.35
C PRO A 41 -1.78 0.57 16.38
N ILE A 42 -2.38 0.70 15.19
CA ILE A 42 -3.79 1.05 15.01
C ILE A 42 -4.67 -0.07 15.58
N GLU A 43 -5.58 0.26 16.49
CA GLU A 43 -6.53 -0.69 17.11
C GLU A 43 -7.74 -0.97 16.24
N GLU A 44 -8.16 -0.01 15.40
CA GLU A 44 -9.37 -0.13 14.61
C GLU A 44 -9.28 -1.20 13.52
N ASP A 45 -10.39 -1.91 13.31
CA ASP A 45 -10.60 -2.79 12.18
C ASP A 45 -10.89 -1.99 10.89
N ASP A 46 -11.09 -2.71 9.79
CA ASP A 46 -11.46 -2.17 8.48
C ASP A 46 -10.45 -1.14 7.96
N LEU A 47 -9.19 -1.55 7.86
CA LEU A 47 -8.10 -0.78 7.30
C LEU A 47 -7.94 -1.03 5.80
N VAL A 48 -7.57 0.03 5.10
CA VAL A 48 -7.20 0.00 3.68
C VAL A 48 -5.72 0.34 3.56
N VAL A 49 -4.97 -0.54 2.91
CA VAL A 49 -3.55 -0.33 2.58
C VAL A 49 -3.42 -0.03 1.10
N ARG A 50 -2.82 1.12 0.77
CA ARG A 50 -2.47 1.49 -0.61
C ARG A 50 -0.97 1.54 -0.77
N ILE A 51 -0.45 0.75 -1.70
CA ILE A 51 0.99 0.62 -1.97
C ILE A 51 1.25 1.11 -3.39
N THR A 52 2.07 2.15 -3.51
CA THR A 52 2.50 2.69 -4.80
C THR A 52 4.01 2.58 -4.92
N HIS A 53 4.47 1.74 -5.85
CA HIS A 53 5.89 1.67 -6.21
C HIS A 53 6.20 2.67 -7.31
N PHE A 54 7.03 3.66 -7.00
CA PHE A 54 7.59 4.60 -7.96
C PHE A 54 8.91 4.06 -8.48
N TYR A 55 8.98 3.78 -9.78
CA TYR A 55 10.09 3.05 -10.39
C TYR A 55 10.73 3.82 -11.55
N ARG A 56 12.04 3.62 -11.75
CA ARG A 56 12.80 4.18 -12.86
C ARG A 56 13.05 3.13 -13.93
N CYS A 57 13.38 1.91 -13.52
CA CYS A 57 13.59 0.78 -14.40
C CYS A 57 12.38 -0.16 -14.38
N PRO A 58 12.17 -0.96 -15.45
CA PRO A 58 11.11 -1.96 -15.47
C PRO A 58 11.09 -2.80 -14.18
N PRO A 59 9.97 -2.82 -13.44
CA PRO A 59 9.91 -3.45 -12.13
C PRO A 59 10.11 -4.96 -12.25
N ARG A 60 10.93 -5.53 -11.35
CA ARG A 60 11.27 -6.95 -11.35
C ARG A 60 10.22 -7.84 -10.69
N CYS A 61 9.25 -7.26 -9.99
CA CYS A 61 8.18 -7.99 -9.33
C CYS A 61 6.82 -7.40 -9.69
N ASP A 62 5.80 -8.24 -9.60
CA ASP A 62 4.44 -7.78 -9.80
C ASP A 62 3.92 -6.91 -8.66
N ALA A 63 2.92 -6.07 -8.96
CA ALA A 63 2.35 -5.14 -7.98
C ALA A 63 1.77 -5.92 -6.80
N ASP A 64 1.01 -6.98 -7.07
CA ASP A 64 0.42 -7.80 -6.01
C ASP A 64 1.48 -8.66 -5.30
N ASN A 65 2.57 -8.99 -6.00
CA ASN A 65 3.64 -9.79 -5.41
C ASN A 65 4.48 -9.00 -4.38
N MET A 66 4.51 -7.66 -4.47
CA MET A 66 5.23 -6.82 -3.50
C MET A 66 4.41 -6.44 -2.26
N SER A 67 3.08 -6.56 -2.29
CA SER A 67 2.25 -6.14 -1.17
C SER A 67 2.44 -7.02 0.06
N LYS A 68 2.55 -8.34 -0.14
CA LYS A 68 2.66 -9.30 0.96
C LYS A 68 3.87 -9.05 1.88
N PRO A 69 5.11 -8.90 1.40
CA PRO A 69 6.24 -8.59 2.27
C PRO A 69 6.09 -7.26 2.99
N ILE A 70 5.38 -6.29 2.39
CA ILE A 70 5.12 -5.00 3.02
C ILE A 70 4.12 -5.19 4.18
N CYS A 71 2.96 -5.82 3.95
CA CYS A 71 2.00 -6.10 5.02
C CYS A 71 2.62 -6.97 6.13
N ASP A 72 3.35 -8.03 5.77
CA ASP A 72 4.06 -8.89 6.73
C ASP A 72 5.12 -8.13 7.56
N ALA A 73 5.60 -6.97 7.09
CA ALA A 73 6.53 -6.10 7.83
C ALA A 73 5.81 -5.09 8.74
N LEU A 74 4.58 -4.72 8.39
CA LEU A 74 3.78 -3.73 9.10
C LEU A 74 2.87 -4.35 10.16
N SER A 75 2.53 -5.62 10.01
CA SER A 75 1.85 -6.40 11.03
C SER A 75 2.62 -6.33 12.35
N ARG A 76 1.90 -6.03 13.43
CA ARG A 76 2.39 -5.76 14.80
C ARG A 76 3.28 -4.53 14.96
N ILE A 77 3.35 -3.67 13.93
CA ILE A 77 4.00 -2.36 14.01
C ILE A 77 2.97 -1.27 13.75
N ALA A 78 2.35 -1.27 12.57
CA ALA A 78 1.36 -0.28 12.16
C ALA A 78 -0.08 -0.65 12.57
N TYR A 79 -0.37 -1.93 12.69
CA TYR A 79 -1.65 -2.51 13.10
C TYR A 79 -1.37 -3.87 13.77
N PHE A 80 -2.30 -4.43 14.53
CA PHE A 80 -2.09 -5.65 15.32
C PHE A 80 -2.11 -6.94 14.50
N ASP A 81 -3.03 -7.04 13.54
CA ASP A 81 -3.23 -8.24 12.73
C ASP A 81 -3.55 -7.87 11.27
N ASP A 82 -3.08 -8.65 10.31
CA ASP A 82 -3.43 -8.48 8.88
C ASP A 82 -4.95 -8.63 8.64
N ARG A 83 -5.67 -9.27 9.57
CA ARG A 83 -7.15 -9.35 9.57
C ARG A 83 -7.84 -8.00 9.67
N GLN A 84 -7.18 -6.98 10.21
CA GLN A 84 -7.70 -5.62 10.21
C GLN A 84 -7.75 -5.05 8.79
N ILE A 85 -7.02 -5.59 7.82
CA ILE A 85 -6.98 -5.08 6.45
C ILE A 85 -8.11 -5.70 5.61
N VAL A 86 -9.06 -4.86 5.18
CA VAL A 86 -10.17 -5.27 4.31
C VAL A 86 -9.89 -5.01 2.83
N GLU A 87 -8.98 -4.08 2.52
CA GLU A 87 -8.55 -3.80 1.15
C GLU A 87 -7.04 -3.54 1.13
N CYS A 88 -6.32 -4.26 0.29
CA CYS A 88 -4.92 -3.97 -0.01
C CYS A 88 -4.78 -3.77 -1.52
N THR A 89 -4.49 -2.54 -1.93
CA THR A 89 -4.25 -2.19 -3.34
C THR A 89 -2.78 -1.93 -3.59
N SER A 90 -2.29 -2.44 -4.71
CA SER A 90 -0.92 -2.27 -5.14
C SER A 90 -0.89 -1.69 -6.55
N ARG A 91 0.00 -0.74 -6.81
CA ARG A 91 0.19 -0.19 -8.16
C ARG A 91 1.63 0.23 -8.38
N ARG A 92 1.98 0.42 -9.65
CA ARG A 92 3.30 0.88 -10.06
C ARG A 92 3.17 2.14 -10.90
N ILE A 93 4.05 3.09 -10.67
CA ILE A 93 4.07 4.38 -11.37
C ILE A 93 5.50 4.64 -11.86
N PRO A 94 5.74 4.80 -13.17
CA PRO A 94 7.06 5.17 -13.66
C PRO A 94 7.38 6.62 -13.31
N LEU A 95 8.56 6.87 -12.74
CA LEU A 95 9.05 8.19 -12.35
C LEU A 95 9.32 9.11 -13.54
N GLY A 96 9.55 8.56 -14.73
CA GLY A 96 9.79 9.34 -15.96
C GLY A 96 8.54 10.00 -16.57
N ARG A 97 7.38 9.96 -15.89
CA ARG A 97 6.15 10.63 -16.35
C ARG A 97 5.98 11.98 -15.68
N ALA A 98 5.36 12.92 -16.39
CA ALA A 98 4.96 14.19 -15.80
C ALA A 98 3.87 13.97 -14.75
N PHE A 99 4.10 14.48 -13.53
CA PHE A 99 3.14 14.45 -12.44
C PHE A 99 2.52 15.83 -12.24
N ARG A 100 1.20 15.89 -12.07
CA ARG A 100 0.55 17.04 -11.44
C ARG A 100 0.43 16.77 -9.95
N LEU A 101 1.20 17.51 -9.18
CA LEU A 101 1.28 17.39 -7.73
C LEU A 101 0.26 18.35 -7.11
N GLY A 102 -0.70 17.82 -6.35
CA GLY A 102 -1.70 18.62 -5.65
C GLY A 102 -2.10 17.93 -4.34
N GLY A 103 -2.04 18.67 -3.23
CA GLY A 103 -2.42 18.16 -1.90
C GLY A 103 -1.57 16.99 -1.39
N MET A 104 -0.34 16.83 -1.88
CA MET A 104 0.55 15.77 -1.44
C MET A 104 1.39 16.18 -0.21
N PRO A 105 1.83 15.23 0.62
CA PRO A 105 2.81 15.51 1.67
C PRO A 105 4.14 16.02 1.08
N HIS A 106 4.76 17.00 1.75
CA HIS A 106 6.04 17.59 1.33
C HIS A 106 7.13 16.54 1.09
N GLU A 107 7.23 15.54 1.97
CA GLU A 107 8.24 14.49 1.86
C GLU A 107 8.09 13.64 0.60
N LEU A 108 6.85 13.37 0.17
CA LEU A 108 6.61 12.67 -1.07
C LEU A 108 7.01 13.53 -2.28
N ALA A 109 6.87 14.85 -2.20
CA ALA A 109 7.32 15.76 -3.25
C ALA A 109 8.86 15.74 -3.37
N VAL A 110 9.56 15.78 -2.24
CA VAL A 110 11.02 15.66 -2.19
C VAL A 110 11.49 14.34 -2.80
N ALA A 111 10.91 13.20 -2.41
CA ALA A 111 11.27 11.90 -2.96
C ALA A 111 11.03 11.79 -4.48
N LEU A 112 9.94 12.38 -4.98
CA LEU A 112 9.69 12.46 -6.42
C LEU A 112 10.74 13.31 -7.15
N CYS A 113 11.23 14.39 -6.54
CA CYS A 113 12.26 15.25 -7.10
C CYS A 113 13.65 14.60 -7.08
N GLU A 114 13.98 13.80 -6.07
CA GLU A 114 15.22 13.01 -6.02
C GLU A 114 15.26 11.98 -7.17
N GLY A 115 14.11 11.43 -7.52
CA GLY A 115 13.93 10.56 -8.69
C GLY A 115 14.46 9.14 -8.51
N ASP A 116 14.91 8.77 -7.32
CA ASP A 116 15.26 7.40 -6.97
C ASP A 116 14.02 6.52 -6.77
N GLU A 117 14.15 5.20 -6.91
CA GLU A 117 13.01 4.30 -6.72
C GLU A 117 12.59 4.24 -5.26
N PHE A 118 11.29 4.23 -4.99
CA PHE A 118 10.75 4.10 -3.65
C PHE A 118 9.33 3.52 -3.64
N VAL A 119 8.92 3.06 -2.46
CA VAL A 119 7.54 2.63 -2.21
C VAL A 119 6.86 3.61 -1.27
N TYR A 120 5.73 4.14 -1.71
CA TYR A 120 4.84 4.95 -0.90
C TYR A 120 3.69 4.10 -0.38
N ILE A 121 3.48 4.12 0.94
CA ILE A 121 2.48 3.31 1.62
C ILE A 121 1.55 4.24 2.38
N GLN A 122 0.25 4.01 2.20
CA GLN A 122 -0.80 4.72 2.91
C GLN A 122 -1.70 3.72 3.62
N ILE A 123 -2.00 3.98 4.89
CA ILE A 123 -2.98 3.24 5.68
C ILE A 123 -4.09 4.21 6.06
N SER A 124 -5.34 3.83 5.78
CA SER A 124 -6.52 4.65 6.05
C SER A 124 -7.66 3.78 6.54
N ARG A 125 -8.63 4.37 7.23
CA ARG A 125 -9.89 3.67 7.52
C ARG A 125 -10.63 3.39 6.21
N ALA A 126 -11.19 2.20 6.09
CA ALA A 126 -12.13 1.86 5.04
C ALA A 126 -13.30 2.83 5.13
N ARG A 127 -13.70 3.33 3.95
CA ARG A 127 -15.00 3.95 3.84
C ARG A 127 -15.96 2.80 3.59
N MET A 128 -17.00 2.69 4.39
CA MET A 128 -18.11 1.78 4.10
C MET A 128 -18.68 2.19 2.74
N GLU A 129 -18.28 1.50 1.69
CA GLU A 129 -18.92 1.60 0.38
C GLU A 129 -20.15 0.70 0.47
N SER A 130 -21.34 1.32 0.45
CA SER A 130 -22.60 0.60 0.36
C SER A 130 -22.62 -0.14 -0.98
N TRP A 131 -22.19 -1.40 -0.98
CA TRP A 131 -22.40 -2.29 -2.12
C TRP A 131 -23.90 -2.57 -2.24
N HIS A 132 -24.62 -1.74 -3.00
CA HIS A 132 -25.92 -2.13 -3.52
C HIS A 132 -25.69 -3.22 -4.57
N ILE A 133 -25.72 -4.47 -4.13
CA ILE A 133 -25.82 -5.60 -5.05
C ILE A 133 -27.17 -5.44 -5.76
N TRP A 134 -27.12 -5.00 -7.02
CA TRP A 134 -28.29 -4.94 -7.88
C TRP A 134 -28.83 -6.36 -8.05
N ASN A 135 -30.02 -6.64 -7.52
CA ASN A 135 -30.74 -7.88 -7.75
C ASN A 135 -31.72 -7.65 -8.91
N PRO A 136 -31.47 -8.17 -10.12
CA PRO A 136 -32.53 -8.23 -11.12
C PRO A 136 -33.62 -9.15 -10.58
N GLN A 137 -34.81 -8.61 -10.31
CA GLN A 137 -35.99 -9.46 -10.22
C GLN A 137 -36.15 -10.19 -11.56
N PRO A 138 -36.31 -11.53 -11.59
CA PRO A 138 -36.69 -12.19 -12.82
C PRO A 138 -38.03 -11.64 -13.27
N ALA A 139 -38.09 -11.15 -14.51
CA ALA A 139 -39.33 -10.73 -15.13
C ALA A 139 -40.32 -11.90 -15.07
N LEU A 140 -41.36 -11.75 -14.26
CA LEU A 140 -42.52 -12.64 -14.29
C LEU A 140 -43.19 -12.45 -15.65
N ALA A 141 -42.83 -13.31 -16.61
CA ALA A 141 -43.60 -13.53 -17.81
C ALA A 141 -44.89 -14.26 -17.40
N TRP A 142 -46.00 -13.52 -17.30
CA TRP A 142 -47.33 -14.10 -17.33
C TRP A 142 -47.87 -13.96 -18.75
N THR A 143 -48.03 -15.09 -19.43
CA THR A 143 -49.01 -15.29 -20.50
C THR A 143 -50.18 -16.07 -19.93
#